data_AF-A0A8J2LLX8-F1
#
_entry.id   AF-A0A8J2LLX8-F1
#
_cell.length_a   1.000
_cell.length_b   1.000
_cell.length_c   1.000
_cell.angle_alpha   90.00
_cell.angle_beta   90.00
_cell.angle_gamma   90.00
#
_symmetry.space_group_name_H-M   'P 1'
#
loop_
_entity.id
_entity.type
_entity.pdbx_description
1 polymer ?
#
loop_
_entity_poly.entity_id
_entity_poly.type
_entity_poly.pdbx_seq_one_letter_code
_entity_poly.pdbx_strand_id
1 'polypeptide(L)'
;MGKKLNVILVLAVANAFMEIKGFPQASPPSATEEFCGAPPDEAINATVTCIQKLNIKELDMEHFSTDSGRPIDPSFDDKCLSKCVFVDAGLMSDDGEPILEAFKDDFKKYHTEKYHQYLADITSSCFSLAETQFKSTGGAKGNPCKYASTLAQCLAAEEFKICNPDGSKAKE
;
A
#
# COMPACT_ATOMS: atom_id res chain seq x y z
N MET A 1 19.39 5.96 -11.73
CA MET A 1 19.25 5.48 -10.35
C MET A 1 17.77 5.54 -10.00
N GLY A 2 17.08 4.41 -10.10
CA GLY A 2 15.63 4.34 -9.84
C GLY A 2 15.34 4.48 -8.35
N LYS A 3 14.40 5.35 -8.01
CA LYS A 3 13.83 5.48 -6.66
C LYS A 3 13.04 4.20 -6.37
N LYS A 4 13.13 3.68 -5.14
CA LYS A 4 12.67 2.35 -4.74
C LYS A 4 11.67 2.54 -3.61
N LEU A 5 10.55 1.84 -3.66
CA LEU A 5 9.54 1.90 -2.60
C LEU A 5 9.52 0.58 -1.84
N ASN A 6 8.67 0.49 -0.82
CA ASN A 6 8.15 -0.77 -0.36
C ASN A 6 6.66 -0.64 -0.50
N VAL A 7 6.04 -1.66 -1.06
CA VAL A 7 4.63 -1.92 -0.83
C VAL A 7 4.46 -2.33 0.63
N ILE A 8 4.52 -1.35 1.51
CA ILE A 8 3.81 -1.35 2.78
C ILE A 8 3.21 0.05 2.86
N LEU A 9 2.36 0.37 1.87
CA LEU A 9 1.79 1.71 1.75
C LEU A 9 0.98 2.05 3.01
N VAL A 10 0.31 1.06 3.60
CA VAL A 10 -0.52 1.26 4.79
C VAL A 10 0.28 1.61 6.04
N LEU A 11 1.36 0.89 6.36
CA LEU A 11 2.21 1.25 7.50
C LEU A 11 3.08 2.48 7.19
N ALA A 12 3.47 2.69 5.93
CA ALA A 12 4.21 3.89 5.52
C ALA A 12 3.34 5.15 5.62
N VAL A 13 2.05 5.08 5.28
CA VAL A 13 1.10 6.19 5.44
C VAL A 13 0.84 6.45 6.93
N ALA A 14 0.61 5.42 7.75
CA ALA A 14 0.43 5.59 9.19
C ALA A 14 1.67 6.19 9.88
N ASN A 15 2.88 5.69 9.57
CA ASN A 15 4.12 6.22 10.11
C ASN A 15 4.48 7.61 9.57
N ALA A 16 4.21 7.90 8.29
CA ALA A 16 4.41 9.22 7.70
C ALA A 16 3.51 10.28 8.34
N PHE A 17 2.25 9.95 8.66
CA PHE A 17 1.37 10.88 9.39
C PHE A 17 1.81 11.10 10.83
N MET A 18 2.40 10.09 11.50
CA MET A 18 3.00 10.28 12.84
C MET A 18 4.24 11.17 12.77
N GLU A 19 5.10 10.99 11.76
CA GLU A 19 6.30 11.82 11.53
C GLU A 19 5.93 13.28 11.26
N ILE A 20 4.96 13.53 10.37
CA ILE A 20 4.51 14.89 10.03
C ILE A 20 3.87 15.60 11.22
N LYS A 21 3.19 14.86 12.11
CA LYS A 21 2.58 15.42 13.33
C LYS A 21 3.55 15.49 14.52
N GLY A 22 4.81 15.08 14.35
CA GLY A 22 5.82 15.11 15.41
C GLY A 22 5.58 14.11 16.54
N PHE A 23 4.79 13.06 16.31
CA PHE A 23 4.63 11.97 17.28
C PHE A 23 5.82 11.01 17.18
N PRO A 24 6.30 10.45 18.31
CA PRO A 24 7.33 9.43 18.27
C PRO A 24 6.83 8.24 17.43
N GLN A 25 7.66 7.79 16.48
CA GLN A 25 7.36 6.61 15.67
C GLN A 25 7.00 5.44 16.61
N ALA A 26 5.91 4.73 16.31
CA ALA A 26 5.64 3.49 17.00
C ALA A 26 6.82 2.56 16.75
N SER A 27 7.50 2.14 17.83
CA SER A 27 8.52 1.10 17.71
C SER A 27 7.86 -0.12 17.07
N PRO A 28 8.48 -0.74 16.04
CA PRO A 28 7.90 -1.93 15.45
C PRO A 28 7.61 -2.96 16.54
N PRO A 29 6.47 -3.67 16.48
CA PRO A 29 6.34 -4.90 17.26
C PRO A 29 7.58 -5.76 16.95
N SER A 30 8.16 -6.33 18.00
CA SER A 30 9.40 -7.11 17.93
C SER A 30 9.40 -8.02 16.70
N ALA A 31 10.53 -8.07 16.01
CA ALA A 31 10.84 -8.82 14.80
C ALA A 31 10.63 -10.35 14.93
N THR A 32 9.42 -10.80 15.23
CA THR A 32 9.10 -12.22 15.38
C THR A 32 8.49 -12.82 14.12
N GLU A 33 8.14 -12.02 13.10
CA GLU A 33 7.77 -12.54 11.78
C GLU A 33 8.45 -11.73 10.67
N GLU A 34 9.28 -12.41 9.87
CA GLU A 34 10.09 -11.90 8.74
C GLU A 34 9.30 -11.15 7.65
N PHE A 35 7.97 -11.07 7.79
CA PHE A 35 7.06 -10.42 6.85
C PHE A 35 6.42 -9.13 7.42
N CYS A 36 6.34 -8.98 8.75
CA CYS A 36 5.43 -8.03 9.42
C CYS A 36 6.16 -6.93 10.20
N GLY A 37 7.36 -6.60 9.73
CA GLY A 37 8.19 -5.55 10.31
C GLY A 37 7.71 -4.13 9.98
N ALA A 38 8.40 -3.14 10.54
CA ALA A 38 8.19 -1.75 10.16
C ALA A 38 8.44 -1.56 8.64
N PRO A 39 7.71 -0.64 7.99
CA PRO A 39 8.06 -0.20 6.66
C PRO A 39 9.47 0.40 6.68
N PRO A 40 10.28 0.17 5.65
CA PRO A 40 11.60 0.79 5.60
C PRO A 40 11.49 2.29 5.32
N ASP A 41 12.52 3.01 5.76
CA ASP A 41 12.59 4.48 5.75
C ASP A 41 12.30 5.08 4.37
N GLU A 42 12.68 4.41 3.28
CA GLU A 42 12.42 4.92 1.92
C GLU A 42 10.93 5.01 1.60
N ALA A 43 10.12 4.04 2.05
CA ALA A 43 8.67 4.06 1.84
C ALA A 43 7.99 5.14 2.69
N ILE A 44 8.48 5.36 3.92
CA ILE A 44 8.03 6.45 4.78
C ILE A 44 8.36 7.80 4.12
N ASN A 45 9.60 7.99 3.68
CA ASN A 45 10.06 9.24 3.04
C ASN A 45 9.30 9.55 1.75
N ALA A 46 9.05 8.55 0.90
CA ALA A 46 8.26 8.73 -0.32
C ALA A 46 6.81 9.14 0.01
N THR A 47 6.24 8.54 1.05
CA THR A 47 4.88 8.87 1.51
C THR A 47 4.81 10.29 2.10
N VAL A 48 5.77 10.69 2.95
CA VAL A 48 5.90 12.07 3.46
C VAL A 48 6.04 13.06 2.31
N THR A 49 6.90 12.76 1.33
CA THR A 49 7.10 13.58 0.14
C THR A 49 5.80 13.77 -0.63
N CYS A 50 5.01 12.70 -0.80
CA CYS A 50 3.73 12.78 -1.48
C CYS A 50 2.66 13.52 -0.69
N ILE A 51 2.58 13.36 0.64
CA ILE A 51 1.70 14.14 1.51
C ILE A 51 1.99 15.64 1.37
N GLN A 52 3.28 16.02 1.37
CA GLN A 52 3.70 17.41 1.18
C GLN A 52 3.37 17.93 -0.22
N LYS A 53 3.72 17.17 -1.28
CA LYS A 53 3.45 17.55 -2.69
C LYS A 53 1.95 17.76 -2.96
N LEU A 54 1.11 16.91 -2.37
CA LEU A 54 -0.34 16.94 -2.54
C LEU A 54 -1.04 17.86 -1.52
N ASN A 55 -0.30 18.47 -0.60
CA ASN A 55 -0.82 19.33 0.46
C ASN A 55 -1.93 18.63 1.29
N ILE A 56 -1.73 17.35 1.61
CA ILE A 56 -2.70 16.55 2.36
C ILE A 56 -2.58 16.90 3.85
N LYS A 57 -3.60 17.58 4.38
CA LYS A 57 -3.66 17.95 5.80
C LYS A 57 -4.22 16.84 6.69
N GLU A 58 -5.13 16.07 6.14
CA GLU A 58 -5.86 15.00 6.82
C GLU A 58 -6.17 13.92 5.80
N LEU A 59 -6.16 12.67 6.26
CA LEU A 59 -6.50 11.49 5.50
C LEU A 59 -7.29 10.58 6.43
N ASP A 60 -8.33 9.95 5.92
CA ASP A 60 -9.03 8.94 6.71
C ASP A 60 -8.18 7.68 6.76
N MET A 61 -7.47 7.54 7.88
CA MET A 61 -6.55 6.45 8.14
C MET A 61 -7.28 5.13 8.37
N GLU A 62 -8.60 5.11 8.59
CA GLU A 62 -9.35 3.87 8.78
C GLU A 62 -9.38 3.02 7.50
N HIS A 63 -9.40 3.68 6.33
CA HIS A 63 -9.29 3.01 5.02
C HIS A 63 -7.90 2.45 4.74
N PHE A 64 -6.90 2.88 5.50
CA PHE A 64 -5.57 2.32 5.52
C PHE A 64 -5.32 1.44 6.75
N SER A 65 -6.29 1.28 7.66
CA SER A 65 -6.04 0.53 8.88
C SER A 65 -6.01 -0.97 8.58
N THR A 66 -4.99 -1.62 9.13
CA THR A 66 -4.84 -3.07 9.12
C THR A 66 -5.86 -3.78 10.02
N ASP A 67 -6.32 -3.11 11.09
CA ASP A 67 -7.03 -3.75 12.19
C ASP A 67 -8.50 -4.06 11.93
N SER A 68 -9.04 -3.56 10.81
CA SER A 68 -10.43 -3.81 10.46
C SER A 68 -10.46 -4.59 9.16
N GLY A 69 -11.03 -5.80 9.17
CA GLY A 69 -11.40 -6.54 7.97
C GLY A 69 -12.52 -5.83 7.17
N ARG A 70 -12.40 -4.50 7.00
CA ARG A 70 -13.27 -3.67 6.20
C ARG A 70 -13.09 -4.08 4.73
N PRO A 71 -14.20 -4.18 3.99
CA PRO A 71 -14.12 -4.40 2.56
C PRO A 71 -13.40 -3.23 1.89
N ILE A 72 -12.66 -3.53 0.82
CA ILE A 72 -12.05 -2.52 -0.06
C ILE A 72 -13.14 -1.54 -0.50
N ASP A 73 -12.93 -0.25 -0.26
CA ASP A 73 -13.85 0.80 -0.67
C ASP A 73 -13.32 1.51 -1.93
N PRO A 74 -13.84 1.19 -3.13
CA PRO A 74 -13.43 1.86 -4.36
C PRO A 74 -13.89 3.32 -4.46
N SER A 75 -14.76 3.76 -3.56
CA SER A 75 -15.20 5.15 -3.50
C SER A 75 -14.24 6.03 -2.69
N PHE A 76 -13.38 5.42 -1.86
CA PHE A 76 -12.44 6.11 -1.01
C PHE A 76 -11.48 7.00 -1.80
N ASP A 77 -11.40 8.26 -1.38
CA ASP A 77 -10.52 9.26 -1.96
C ASP A 77 -9.35 9.51 -1.02
N ASP A 78 -8.22 8.92 -1.35
CA ASP A 78 -6.97 9.12 -0.65
C ASP A 78 -6.23 10.41 -1.05
N LYS A 79 -6.92 11.31 -1.77
CA LYS A 79 -6.38 12.56 -2.32
C LYS A 79 -5.21 12.31 -3.28
N CYS A 80 -5.27 11.21 -4.03
CA CYS A 80 -4.23 10.74 -4.96
C CYS A 80 -2.91 10.33 -4.30
N LEU A 81 -2.90 10.08 -2.98
CA LEU A 81 -1.68 9.73 -2.25
C LEU A 81 -1.04 8.45 -2.80
N SER A 82 -1.81 7.37 -2.92
CA SER A 82 -1.31 6.06 -3.40
C SER A 82 -0.74 6.18 -4.80
N LYS A 83 -1.40 6.95 -5.68
CA LYS A 83 -0.88 7.21 -7.03
C LYS A 83 0.47 7.93 -6.98
N CYS A 84 0.57 9.01 -6.21
CA CYS A 84 1.83 9.75 -6.08
C CYS A 84 2.96 8.83 -5.59
N VAL A 85 2.66 8.00 -4.60
CA VAL A 85 3.65 7.10 -4.02
C VAL A 85 4.07 6.02 -5.03
N PHE A 86 3.12 5.37 -5.72
CA PHE A 86 3.46 4.38 -6.75
C PHE A 86 4.20 4.98 -7.94
N VAL A 87 3.93 6.22 -8.31
CA VAL A 87 4.68 6.91 -9.37
C VAL A 87 6.10 7.25 -8.92
N ASP A 88 6.29 7.83 -7.74
CA ASP A 88 7.64 8.17 -7.24
C ASP A 88 8.49 6.90 -7.01
N ALA A 89 7.82 5.77 -6.74
CA ALA A 89 8.39 4.43 -6.65
C ALA A 89 8.80 3.78 -7.98
N GLY A 90 8.29 4.28 -9.11
CA GLY A 90 8.38 3.57 -10.39
C GLY A 90 7.54 2.27 -10.44
N LEU A 91 6.53 2.14 -9.57
CA LEU A 91 5.57 1.04 -9.55
C LEU A 91 4.38 1.30 -10.47
N MET A 92 4.13 2.56 -10.81
CA MET A 92 3.05 3.00 -11.68
C MET A 92 3.58 4.10 -12.60
N SER A 93 3.09 4.14 -13.83
CA SER A 93 3.38 5.22 -14.77
C SER A 93 2.65 6.51 -14.40
N ASP A 94 3.08 7.64 -14.96
CA ASP A 94 2.45 8.95 -14.71
C ASP A 94 0.97 8.99 -15.11
N ASP A 95 0.58 8.23 -16.13
CA ASP A 95 -0.80 8.07 -16.60
C ASP A 95 -1.62 7.05 -15.77
N GLY A 96 -1.00 6.42 -14.77
CA GLY A 96 -1.66 5.58 -13.78
C GLY A 96 -1.67 4.10 -14.08
N GLU A 97 -0.98 3.64 -15.12
CA GLU A 97 -0.86 2.20 -15.39
C GLU A 97 0.11 1.56 -14.42
N PRO A 98 -0.31 0.51 -13.68
CA PRO A 98 0.57 -0.16 -12.76
C PRO A 98 1.57 -1.07 -13.50
N ILE A 99 2.80 -1.14 -13.02
CA ILE A 99 3.91 -1.89 -13.60
C ILE A 99 4.07 -3.18 -12.79
N LEU A 100 3.36 -4.24 -13.18
CA LEU A 100 3.27 -5.50 -12.43
C LEU A 100 4.64 -6.08 -12.03
N GLU A 101 5.61 -6.07 -12.95
CA GLU A 101 6.95 -6.60 -12.67
C GLU A 101 7.70 -5.74 -11.65
N ALA A 102 7.48 -4.42 -11.64
CA ALA A 102 8.07 -3.54 -10.65
C ALA A 102 7.52 -3.84 -9.25
N PHE A 103 6.21 -4.10 -9.11
CA PHE A 103 5.62 -4.56 -7.85
C PHE A 103 6.23 -5.89 -7.38
N LYS A 104 6.34 -6.88 -8.27
CA LYS A 104 6.94 -8.18 -7.93
C LYS A 104 8.38 -8.05 -7.48
N ASP A 105 9.19 -7.26 -8.19
CA ASP A 105 10.60 -7.08 -7.85
C ASP A 105 10.79 -6.27 -6.57
N ASP A 106 9.90 -5.32 -6.31
CA ASP A 106 9.83 -4.59 -5.05
C ASP A 106 9.59 -5.55 -3.88
N PHE A 107 8.56 -6.41 -3.98
CA PHE A 107 8.26 -7.44 -2.99
C PHE A 107 9.42 -8.41 -2.73
N LYS A 108 10.11 -8.87 -3.79
CA LYS A 108 11.25 -9.80 -3.63
C LYS A 108 12.40 -9.20 -2.83
N LYS A 109 12.56 -7.88 -2.86
CA LYS A 109 13.70 -7.18 -2.25
C LYS A 109 13.63 -7.16 -0.72
N TYR A 110 12.42 -7.23 -0.15
CA TYR A 110 12.22 -6.99 1.28
C TYR A 110 11.56 -8.16 2.02
N HIS A 111 11.02 -9.12 1.28
CA HIS A 111 10.47 -10.34 1.87
C HIS A 111 11.37 -11.54 1.59
N THR A 112 11.39 -12.50 2.50
CA THR A 112 12.06 -13.79 2.32
C THR A 112 11.47 -14.56 1.14
N GLU A 113 12.29 -15.35 0.44
CA GLU A 113 11.87 -16.14 -0.73
C GLU A 113 10.61 -16.99 -0.50
N LYS A 114 10.39 -17.45 0.74
CA LYS A 114 9.20 -18.23 1.13
C LYS A 114 7.85 -17.52 0.86
N TYR A 115 7.84 -16.19 0.73
CA TYR A 115 6.63 -15.39 0.45
C TYR A 115 6.56 -14.85 -0.98
N HIS A 116 7.60 -15.00 -1.81
CA HIS A 116 7.65 -14.36 -3.13
C HIS A 116 6.52 -14.80 -4.05
N GLN A 117 6.20 -16.10 -4.09
CA GLN A 117 5.10 -16.61 -4.90
C GLN A 117 3.76 -16.08 -4.40
N TYR A 118 3.55 -16.08 -3.08
CA TYR A 118 2.32 -15.59 -2.47
C TYR A 118 2.10 -14.09 -2.73
N LEU A 119 3.15 -13.28 -2.63
CA LEU A 119 3.13 -11.85 -2.95
C LEU A 119 2.83 -11.60 -4.43
N ALA A 120 3.41 -12.41 -5.33
CA ALA A 120 3.11 -12.32 -6.76
C ALA A 120 1.64 -12.66 -7.07
N ASP A 121 1.08 -13.65 -6.38
CA ASP A 121 -0.32 -14.06 -6.52
C ASP A 121 -1.27 -12.98 -5.99
N ILE A 122 -1.00 -12.42 -4.81
CA ILE A 122 -1.75 -11.29 -4.24
C ILE A 122 -1.71 -10.08 -5.17
N THR A 123 -0.52 -9.72 -5.66
CA THR A 123 -0.37 -8.56 -6.56
C THR A 123 -1.25 -8.73 -7.79
N SER A 124 -1.20 -9.92 -8.41
CA SER A 124 -2.00 -10.23 -9.60
C SER A 124 -3.50 -10.21 -9.29
N SER A 125 -3.92 -10.74 -8.13
CA SER A 125 -5.31 -10.72 -7.66
C SER A 125 -5.81 -9.28 -7.46
N CYS A 126 -5.04 -8.45 -6.77
CA CYS A 126 -5.40 -7.06 -6.50
C CYS A 126 -5.46 -6.19 -7.75
N PHE A 127 -4.57 -6.42 -8.72
CA PHE A 127 -4.65 -5.78 -10.04
C PHE A 127 -5.92 -6.18 -10.77
N SER A 128 -6.26 -7.48 -10.78
CA SER A 128 -7.47 -7.98 -11.42
C SER A 128 -8.73 -7.41 -10.77
N LEU A 129 -8.75 -7.29 -9.45
CA LEU A 129 -9.82 -6.66 -8.69
C LEU A 129 -9.98 -5.19 -9.06
N ALA A 130 -8.91 -4.40 -9.02
CA ALA A 130 -8.93 -2.99 -9.38
C ALA A 130 -9.37 -2.80 -10.85
N GLU A 131 -8.82 -3.58 -11.78
CA GLU A 131 -9.19 -3.53 -13.19
C GLU A 131 -10.68 -3.85 -13.39
N THR A 132 -11.19 -4.88 -12.71
CA THR A 132 -12.61 -5.22 -12.78
C THR A 132 -13.50 -4.11 -12.25
N GLN A 133 -13.12 -3.47 -11.15
CA GLN A 133 -13.89 -2.38 -10.53
C GLN A 133 -13.93 -1.12 -11.40
N PHE A 134 -12.82 -0.79 -12.08
CA PHE A 134 -12.70 0.44 -12.87
C PHE A 134 -12.85 0.24 -14.39
N LYS A 135 -13.11 -1.00 -14.86
CA LYS A 135 -13.26 -1.30 -16.29
C LYS A 135 -14.27 -0.40 -17.00
N SER A 136 -15.41 -0.12 -16.35
CA SER A 136 -16.48 0.74 -16.91
C SER A 136 -16.10 2.22 -16.96
N THR A 137 -15.08 2.63 -16.22
CA THR A 137 -14.60 4.03 -16.16
C THR A 137 -13.27 4.23 -16.89
N GLY A 138 -12.84 3.28 -17.73
CA GLY A 138 -11.58 3.37 -18.48
C GLY A 138 -10.36 2.80 -17.75
N GLY A 139 -10.58 1.94 -16.76
CA GLY A 139 -9.54 1.24 -16.01
C GLY A 139 -8.60 2.20 -15.28
N ALA A 140 -7.33 1.80 -15.20
CA ALA A 140 -6.29 2.56 -14.52
C ALA A 140 -6.10 3.99 -15.10
N LYS A 141 -6.17 4.17 -16.41
CA LYS A 141 -5.99 5.51 -17.03
C LYS A 141 -7.21 6.42 -16.84
N GLY A 142 -8.40 5.85 -16.77
CA GLY A 142 -9.64 6.62 -16.65
C GLY A 142 -9.87 7.17 -15.23
N ASN A 143 -9.39 6.48 -14.21
CA ASN A 143 -9.43 6.97 -12.83
C ASN A 143 -8.17 6.57 -12.03
N PRO A 144 -7.01 7.17 -12.34
CA PRO A 144 -5.72 6.68 -11.84
C PRO A 144 -5.55 6.81 -10.33
N CYS A 145 -6.14 7.83 -9.71
CA CYS A 145 -6.07 7.99 -8.26
C CYS A 145 -6.91 6.95 -7.52
N LYS A 146 -8.17 6.75 -7.93
CA LYS A 146 -9.02 5.73 -7.29
C LYS A 146 -8.54 4.32 -7.58
N TYR A 147 -8.04 4.06 -8.78
CA TYR A 147 -7.41 2.79 -9.11
C TYR A 147 -6.22 2.50 -8.17
N ALA A 148 -5.30 3.46 -8.00
CA ALA A 148 -4.16 3.33 -7.11
C ALA A 148 -4.58 3.14 -5.64
N SER A 149 -5.59 3.90 -5.18
CA SER A 149 -6.16 3.77 -3.83
C SER A 149 -6.75 2.38 -3.58
N THR A 150 -7.57 1.87 -4.50
CA THR A 150 -8.14 0.51 -4.43
C THR A 150 -7.03 -0.55 -4.44
N LEU A 151 -6.03 -0.40 -5.30
CA LEU A 151 -4.92 -1.32 -5.38
C LEU A 151 -4.15 -1.36 -4.05
N ALA A 152 -3.86 -0.19 -3.47
CA ALA A 152 -3.20 -0.09 -2.17
C ALA A 152 -4.00 -0.72 -1.02
N GLN A 153 -5.31 -0.46 -0.96
CA GLN A 153 -6.20 -1.06 0.03
C GLN A 153 -6.20 -2.59 -0.08
N CYS A 154 -6.25 -3.13 -1.31
CA CYS A 154 -6.22 -4.56 -1.53
C CYS A 154 -4.91 -5.20 -1.07
N LEU A 155 -3.77 -4.63 -1.47
CA LEU A 155 -2.45 -5.14 -1.09
C LEU A 155 -2.27 -5.14 0.43
N ALA A 156 -2.66 -4.05 1.09
CA ALA A 156 -2.58 -3.96 2.54
C ALA A 156 -3.52 -4.92 3.28
N ALA A 157 -4.73 -5.15 2.76
CA ALA A 157 -5.65 -6.11 3.34
C ALA A 157 -5.13 -7.55 3.26
N GLU A 158 -4.47 -7.92 2.15
CA GLU A 158 -3.84 -9.23 2.02
C GLU A 158 -2.57 -9.35 2.87
N GLU A 159 -1.74 -8.30 2.94
CA GLU A 159 -0.59 -8.24 3.85
C GLU A 159 -1.00 -8.41 5.32
N PHE A 160 -2.10 -7.77 5.73
CA PHE A 160 -2.61 -7.91 7.09
C PHE A 160 -2.97 -9.35 7.44
N LYS A 161 -3.60 -10.11 6.52
CA LYS A 161 -3.94 -11.52 6.75
C LYS A 161 -2.71 -12.38 7.00
N ILE A 162 -1.58 -12.04 6.37
CA ILE A 162 -0.29 -12.73 6.59
C ILE A 162 0.25 -12.42 7.97
N CYS A 163 0.13 -11.15 8.38
CA CYS A 163 0.66 -10.67 9.66
C CYS A 163 -0.21 -10.95 10.87
N ASN A 164 -1.48 -11.27 10.64
CA ASN A 164 -2.43 -11.61 11.67
C ASN A 164 -3.22 -12.84 11.24
N PRO A 165 -2.56 -14.01 11.10
CA PRO A 165 -3.24 -15.25 10.69
C PRO A 165 -4.34 -15.64 11.70
N ASP A 166 -4.12 -15.33 12.99
CA ASP A 166 -5.09 -15.51 14.09
C ASP A 166 -6.20 -14.44 14.15
N GLY A 167 -6.16 -13.39 13.31
CA GLY A 167 -7.26 -12.43 13.17
C GLY A 167 -8.56 -13.04 12.63
N SER A 168 -8.48 -14.27 12.10
CA SER A 168 -9.64 -15.12 11.80
C SER A 168 -10.33 -15.68 13.06
N LYS A 169 -9.74 -15.54 14.26
CA LYS A 169 -10.33 -15.88 15.56
C LYS A 169 -10.72 -14.68 16.43
N ALA A 170 -10.54 -13.44 15.96
CA ALA A 170 -11.02 -12.24 16.68
C ALA A 170 -12.55 -12.05 16.62
N LYS A 171 -13.28 -13.05 16.11
CA LYS A 171 -14.72 -13.20 16.24
C LYS A 171 -15.06 -14.56 16.85
N GLU A 172 -14.70 -14.76 18.11
CA GLU A 172 -15.41 -15.67 19.04
C GLU A 172 -15.22 -15.20 20.49
#